data_AF-A0A9W9BUE1-F1
#
_entry.id   AF-A0A9W9BUE1-F1
#
_cell.length_a   1.000
_cell.length_b   1.000
_cell.length_c   1.000
_cell.angle_alpha   90.00
_cell.angle_beta   90.00
_cell.angle_gamma   90.00
#
_symmetry.space_group_name_H-M   'P 1'
#
loop_
_entity.id
_entity.type
_entity.pdbx_description
1 polymer ?
#
loop_
_entity_poly.entity_id
_entity_poly.type
_entity_poly.pdbx_seq_one_letter_code
_entity_poly.pdbx_strand_id
1 'polypeptide(L)'
;MPGLVMDPNLASARPSRTTTKATYSDAAAATQSIVKAEDDYEDDDDVYRSRPQLQEPVVLMRNLGDLMKMMQSGTIDVDPEYQRDVVWTADRMTGLINSLMEKFYIPPIILNKKPRPNPDTSGPQEVYVCVDGKQRLSSVLAFIKGMIPCHDRNGEKWYFSEIEGGKRRRILSEQQQREFLHKDFVTFEYNNLSPEQEEDLFARVQMGVQLNLAEKMRASTGPWQELARLFVDNFPTVFELIKDRARSKDFQLALSCFSQIVECMHPTAANGVPILKTNHTHLPKLLSNKGAVDDALKSHLASVWNTFQDLIDADPDTFTNANKYLRGVQTFAPVEMVAVAVLISMHSETRNNRLLLGDIQAMRTAVRESFVDLRMNATVWKWYWDYIENLEAIRGAIDGSTVNRRTKQRTEKKDAVPAGSATASSTVAAINAAAAAPKKGRVTARTKRPTEASVVEAPEETPFAVKTTAYTCSITKSHTDYAEATSKGRTSSVSATTQSTSATTSVWTD
;
A
#
# COMPACT_ATOMS: atom_id res chain seq x y z
N MET A 1 -43.63 -61.31 43.45
CA MET A 1 -43.71 -61.23 44.92
C MET A 1 -42.91 -62.40 45.49
N PRO A 2 -42.19 -62.24 46.62
CA PRO A 2 -41.81 -61.01 47.33
C PRO A 2 -40.38 -60.57 46.93
N GLY A 3 -39.76 -59.48 47.39
CA GLY A 3 -40.13 -58.55 48.46
C GLY A 3 -39.26 -58.77 49.71
N LEU A 4 -38.24 -57.93 49.91
CA LEU A 4 -37.63 -57.74 51.22
C LEU A 4 -37.48 -56.23 51.48
N VAL A 5 -37.63 -55.83 52.72
CA VAL A 5 -37.92 -54.46 53.16
C VAL A 5 -36.83 -54.01 54.13
N MET A 6 -36.46 -52.72 54.10
CA MET A 6 -36.32 -51.80 55.26
C MET A 6 -35.31 -50.67 54.98
N ASP A 7 -35.83 -49.45 55.08
CA ASP A 7 -35.16 -48.14 55.29
C ASP A 7 -34.75 -48.00 56.80
N PRO A 8 -34.22 -46.87 57.33
CA PRO A 8 -33.57 -45.69 56.70
C PRO A 8 -32.27 -45.21 57.42
N ASN A 9 -31.52 -44.24 56.86
CA ASN A 9 -31.35 -42.89 57.50
C ASN A 9 -30.49 -41.83 56.74
N LEU A 10 -31.03 -40.60 56.74
CA LEU A 10 -30.41 -39.26 56.83
C LEU A 10 -29.23 -38.78 55.93
N ALA A 11 -29.54 -37.84 55.01
CA ALA A 11 -29.05 -36.43 54.93
C ALA A 11 -29.57 -35.78 53.61
N SER A 12 -30.50 -34.81 53.58
CA SER A 12 -30.41 -33.39 54.03
C SER A 12 -29.29 -32.59 53.35
N ALA A 13 -29.50 -31.44 52.68
CA ALA A 13 -30.71 -30.78 52.17
C ALA A 13 -30.31 -29.73 51.09
N ARG A 14 -31.27 -29.26 50.28
CA ARG A 14 -31.08 -28.22 49.24
C ARG A 14 -31.99 -27.02 49.58
N PRO A 15 -31.60 -25.76 49.28
CA PRO A 15 -32.62 -24.74 49.02
C PRO A 15 -32.42 -23.90 47.75
N SER A 16 -33.57 -23.71 47.07
CA SER A 16 -34.08 -22.59 46.28
C SER A 16 -33.18 -21.50 45.64
N ARG A 17 -33.56 -21.19 44.39
CA ARG A 17 -33.20 -20.02 43.57
C ARG A 17 -34.04 -18.79 43.97
N THR A 18 -33.43 -17.61 44.11
CA THR A 18 -34.14 -16.34 44.35
C THR A 18 -33.80 -15.30 43.29
N THR A 19 -34.81 -14.56 42.82
CA THR A 19 -34.67 -13.47 41.85
C THR A 19 -34.62 -12.11 42.54
N THR A 20 -33.69 -11.24 42.15
CA THR A 20 -33.73 -9.80 42.45
C THR A 20 -33.38 -8.98 41.22
N LYS A 21 -34.20 -7.97 40.92
CA LYS A 21 -33.89 -6.91 39.95
C LYS A 21 -32.84 -5.97 40.57
N ALA A 22 -31.90 -5.50 39.75
CA ALA A 22 -31.08 -4.34 40.05
C ALA A 22 -31.34 -3.25 38.99
N THR A 23 -31.25 -1.99 39.40
CA THR A 23 -31.75 -0.81 38.69
C THR A 23 -30.68 -0.12 37.83
N TYR A 24 -31.13 0.59 36.79
CA TYR A 24 -30.32 1.52 36.01
C TYR A 24 -30.02 2.81 36.79
N SER A 25 -28.74 3.12 37.00
CA SER A 25 -28.20 4.48 37.15
C SER A 25 -26.68 4.45 36.99
N ASP A 26 -26.09 5.59 36.59
CA ASP A 26 -24.66 5.87 36.47
C ASP A 26 -23.87 5.12 35.38
N ALA A 27 -24.04 5.60 34.14
CA ALA A 27 -23.08 5.43 33.06
C ALA A 27 -22.23 6.71 32.89
N ALA A 28 -21.06 6.76 33.52
CA ALA A 28 -20.02 7.75 33.21
C ALA A 28 -18.62 7.25 33.62
N ALA A 29 -17.62 7.52 32.77
CA ALA A 29 -16.18 7.38 33.04
C ALA A 29 -15.64 5.99 33.46
N ALA A 30 -15.41 5.13 32.47
CA ALA A 30 -14.46 4.00 32.58
C ALA A 30 -13.54 3.95 31.35
N THR A 31 -12.58 4.87 31.29
CA THR A 31 -11.51 4.86 30.27
C THR A 31 -10.61 3.64 30.50
N GLN A 32 -10.79 2.57 29.73
CA GLN A 32 -9.90 1.41 29.82
C GLN A 32 -8.51 1.76 29.32
N SER A 33 -7.56 1.80 30.24
CA SER A 33 -6.13 1.86 29.97
C SER A 33 -5.69 0.60 29.22
N ILE A 34 -5.23 0.77 27.98
CA ILE A 34 -4.60 -0.31 27.21
C ILE A 34 -3.22 -0.57 27.85
N VAL A 35 -3.18 -1.55 28.74
CA VAL A 35 -1.92 -2.11 29.24
C VAL A 35 -1.30 -2.91 28.11
N LYS A 36 -0.26 -2.37 27.46
CA LYS A 36 0.62 -3.16 26.60
C LYS A 36 1.40 -4.12 27.49
N ALA A 37 1.01 -5.39 27.50
CA ALA A 37 1.93 -6.46 27.84
C ALA A 37 2.96 -6.56 26.71
N GLU A 38 4.23 -6.33 27.03
CA GLU A 38 5.34 -6.65 26.13
C GLU A 38 5.63 -8.14 26.27
N ASP A 39 4.86 -8.93 25.52
CA ASP A 39 4.98 -10.38 25.46
C ASP A 39 6.22 -10.76 24.62
N ASP A 40 7.36 -10.87 25.31
CA ASP A 40 8.65 -11.32 24.78
C ASP A 40 8.64 -12.86 24.59
N TYR A 41 8.00 -13.31 23.51
CA TYR A 41 8.03 -14.71 23.08
C TYR A 41 9.06 -14.91 21.97
N GLU A 42 9.96 -15.88 22.17
CA GLU A 42 10.83 -16.41 21.13
C GLU A 42 9.99 -16.84 19.92
N ASP A 43 10.27 -16.25 18.74
CA ASP A 43 9.45 -16.46 17.55
C ASP A 43 9.80 -17.81 16.90
N ASP A 44 9.13 -18.87 17.35
CA ASP A 44 9.24 -20.22 16.77
C ASP A 44 8.62 -20.23 15.36
N ASP A 45 9.47 -19.97 14.36
CA ASP A 45 9.16 -19.83 12.93
C ASP A 45 8.39 -21.03 12.33
N ASP A 46 8.42 -22.21 12.98
CA ASP A 46 7.76 -23.44 12.50
C ASP A 46 6.25 -23.52 12.88
N VAL A 47 5.70 -22.56 13.64
CA VAL A 47 4.28 -22.55 14.04
C VAL A 47 3.42 -21.65 13.14
N TYR A 48 2.44 -22.22 12.44
CA TYR A 48 1.49 -21.45 11.63
C TYR A 48 0.64 -20.49 12.50
N ARG A 49 0.75 -19.19 12.22
CA ARG A 49 -0.09 -18.14 12.78
C ARG A 49 -0.88 -17.45 11.66
N SER A 50 -2.21 -17.41 11.78
CA SER A 50 -3.03 -16.65 10.83
C SER A 50 -2.78 -15.16 10.93
N ARG A 51 -2.77 -14.44 9.80
CA ARG A 51 -2.83 -12.97 9.78
C ARG A 51 -4.09 -12.48 10.53
N PRO A 52 -4.12 -11.20 10.99
CA PRO A 52 -5.31 -10.61 11.60
C PRO A 52 -6.57 -10.88 10.78
N GLN A 53 -7.56 -11.49 11.41
CA GLN A 53 -8.78 -11.96 10.75
C GLN A 53 -9.82 -10.83 10.73
N LEU A 54 -10.65 -10.79 9.70
CA LEU A 54 -11.87 -9.98 9.72
C LEU A 54 -12.91 -10.67 10.60
N GLN A 55 -13.87 -9.91 11.13
CA GLN A 55 -15.06 -10.51 11.76
C GLN A 55 -15.83 -11.35 10.74
N GLU A 56 -16.48 -12.41 11.21
CA GLU A 56 -17.32 -13.25 10.34
C GLU A 56 -18.49 -12.42 9.77
N PRO A 57 -18.71 -12.44 8.44
CA PRO A 57 -19.82 -11.72 7.83
C PRO A 57 -21.14 -12.45 8.06
N VAL A 58 -22.22 -11.68 8.25
CA VAL A 58 -23.58 -12.23 8.24
C VAL A 58 -23.99 -12.45 6.78
N VAL A 59 -24.48 -13.64 6.44
CA VAL A 59 -24.99 -13.94 5.09
C VAL A 59 -26.52 -13.79 5.11
N LEU A 60 -27.05 -12.88 4.30
CA LEU A 60 -28.50 -12.64 4.18
C LEU A 60 -28.97 -12.79 2.72
N MET A 61 -30.25 -13.06 2.54
CA MET A 61 -30.94 -12.85 1.26
C MET A 61 -31.70 -11.53 1.36
N ARG A 62 -31.43 -10.60 0.45
CA ARG A 62 -32.13 -9.31 0.36
C ARG A 62 -32.80 -9.16 -0.99
N ASN A 63 -34.10 -8.84 -0.96
CA ASN A 63 -34.85 -8.60 -2.17
C ASN A 63 -34.37 -7.33 -2.90
N LEU A 64 -34.49 -7.33 -4.23
CA LEU A 64 -34.06 -6.22 -5.06
C LEU A 64 -34.83 -4.94 -4.73
N GLY A 65 -36.13 -5.02 -4.43
CA GLY A 65 -36.94 -3.86 -4.06
C GLY A 65 -36.37 -3.04 -2.90
N ASP A 66 -35.95 -3.70 -1.83
CA ASP A 66 -35.42 -3.05 -0.62
C ASP A 66 -33.96 -2.59 -0.81
N LEU A 67 -33.12 -3.36 -1.51
CA LEU A 67 -31.79 -2.90 -1.91
C LEU A 67 -31.86 -1.60 -2.75
N MET A 68 -32.81 -1.51 -3.68
CA MET A 68 -32.99 -0.32 -4.52
C MET A 68 -33.53 0.88 -3.73
N LYS A 69 -34.44 0.67 -2.77
CA LYS A 69 -34.85 1.72 -1.82
C LYS A 69 -33.66 2.22 -1.02
N MET A 70 -32.85 1.32 -0.45
CA MET A 70 -31.67 1.65 0.35
C MET A 70 -30.60 2.42 -0.45
N MET A 71 -30.42 2.13 -1.75
CA MET A 71 -29.58 2.95 -2.63
C MET A 71 -30.19 4.34 -2.85
N GLN A 72 -31.49 4.42 -3.16
CA GLN A 72 -32.17 5.70 -3.45
C GLN A 72 -32.25 6.63 -2.24
N SER A 73 -32.31 6.09 -1.02
CA SER A 73 -32.27 6.86 0.23
C SER A 73 -30.86 7.23 0.71
N GLY A 74 -29.80 6.83 -0.03
CA GLY A 74 -28.42 7.02 0.40
C GLY A 74 -28.03 6.18 1.63
N THR A 75 -28.77 5.11 1.93
CA THR A 75 -28.47 4.17 3.02
C THR A 75 -27.36 3.18 2.62
N ILE A 76 -27.26 2.85 1.33
CA ILE A 76 -26.10 2.18 0.76
C ILE A 76 -25.26 3.23 0.02
N ASP A 77 -24.05 3.47 0.53
CA ASP A 77 -22.99 4.13 -0.20
C ASP A 77 -22.42 3.16 -1.24
N VAL A 78 -22.46 3.58 -2.51
CA VAL A 78 -21.96 2.81 -3.66
C VAL A 78 -20.78 3.49 -4.35
N ASP A 79 -20.22 4.55 -3.76
CA ASP A 79 -19.14 5.34 -4.33
C ASP A 79 -17.98 5.62 -3.35
N PRO A 80 -17.45 4.59 -2.66
CA PRO A 80 -16.26 4.79 -1.81
C PRO A 80 -15.03 5.09 -2.68
N GLU A 81 -14.15 5.96 -2.17
CA GLU A 81 -12.99 6.54 -2.89
C GLU A 81 -12.06 5.52 -3.58
N TYR A 82 -11.93 4.32 -3.03
CA TYR A 82 -11.12 3.24 -3.62
C TYR A 82 -11.79 2.50 -4.79
N GLN A 83 -13.04 2.81 -5.13
CA GLN A 83 -13.75 2.25 -6.27
C GLN A 83 -13.79 3.20 -7.47
N ARG A 84 -13.70 2.61 -8.66
CA ARG A 84 -13.94 3.30 -9.93
C ARG A 84 -15.43 3.50 -10.23
N ASP A 85 -15.70 4.32 -11.24
CA ASP A 85 -17.01 4.52 -11.84
C ASP A 85 -17.69 3.23 -12.34
N VAL A 86 -18.98 3.38 -12.68
CA VAL A 86 -19.75 2.35 -13.39
C VAL A 86 -19.23 2.24 -14.83
N VAL A 87 -18.72 1.06 -15.19
CA VAL A 87 -18.05 0.80 -16.48
C VAL A 87 -18.72 -0.30 -17.30
N TRP A 88 -19.76 -0.95 -16.77
CA TRP A 88 -20.50 -1.94 -17.55
C TRP A 88 -21.28 -1.22 -18.67
N THR A 89 -21.11 -1.69 -19.91
CA THR A 89 -21.91 -1.22 -21.04
C THR A 89 -23.39 -1.60 -20.84
N ALA A 90 -24.30 -0.87 -21.49
CA ALA A 90 -25.73 -1.17 -21.41
C ALA A 90 -26.04 -2.65 -21.73
N ASP A 91 -25.38 -3.22 -22.74
CA ASP A 91 -25.55 -4.64 -23.12
C ASP A 91 -25.10 -5.60 -21.99
N ARG A 92 -23.98 -5.30 -21.31
CA ARG A 92 -23.51 -6.09 -20.16
C ARG A 92 -24.44 -5.97 -18.96
N MET A 93 -24.98 -4.79 -18.71
CA MET A 93 -25.99 -4.59 -17.67
C MET A 93 -27.27 -5.37 -18.00
N THR A 94 -27.77 -5.29 -19.24
CA THR A 94 -28.92 -6.08 -19.72
C THR A 94 -28.68 -7.58 -19.59
N GLY A 95 -27.45 -8.05 -19.86
CA GLY A 95 -27.06 -9.45 -19.62
C GLY A 95 -27.28 -9.89 -18.15
N LEU A 96 -26.98 -9.03 -17.17
CA LEU A 96 -27.29 -9.32 -15.77
C LEU A 96 -28.81 -9.41 -15.50
N ILE A 97 -29.59 -8.51 -16.09
CA ILE A 97 -31.05 -8.51 -15.93
C ILE A 97 -31.66 -9.78 -16.53
N ASN A 98 -31.19 -10.21 -17.70
CA ASN A 98 -31.57 -11.48 -18.30
C ASN A 98 -31.25 -12.65 -17.34
N SER A 99 -30.02 -12.73 -16.83
CA SER A 99 -29.64 -13.75 -15.84
C SER A 99 -30.54 -13.75 -14.60
N LEU A 100 -30.93 -12.59 -14.09
CA LEU A 100 -31.90 -12.45 -12.99
C LEU A 100 -33.30 -12.96 -13.37
N MET A 101 -33.80 -12.63 -14.56
CA MET A 101 -35.09 -13.10 -15.07
C MET A 101 -35.10 -14.62 -15.23
N GLU A 102 -34.04 -15.16 -15.83
CA GLU A 102 -33.82 -16.57 -16.18
C GLU A 102 -33.39 -17.45 -14.98
N LYS A 103 -33.13 -16.84 -13.80
CA LYS A 103 -32.71 -17.51 -12.56
C LYS A 103 -31.31 -18.16 -12.64
N PHE A 104 -30.41 -17.60 -13.44
CA PHE A 104 -29.00 -17.97 -13.41
C PHE A 104 -28.33 -17.52 -12.10
N TYR A 105 -27.24 -18.20 -11.73
CA TYR A 105 -26.40 -17.81 -10.60
C TYR A 105 -25.85 -16.39 -10.79
N ILE A 106 -26.11 -15.52 -9.81
CA ILE A 106 -25.47 -14.21 -9.70
C ILE A 106 -24.53 -14.24 -8.49
N PRO A 107 -23.27 -13.79 -8.60
CA PRO A 107 -22.37 -13.75 -7.45
C PRO A 107 -22.85 -12.75 -6.38
N PRO A 108 -22.53 -12.96 -5.09
CA PRO A 108 -23.04 -12.14 -3.98
C PRO A 108 -22.61 -10.67 -4.00
N ILE A 109 -23.35 -9.83 -3.30
CA ILE A 109 -22.99 -8.44 -2.98
C ILE A 109 -22.27 -8.43 -1.62
N ILE A 110 -21.23 -7.60 -1.45
CA ILE A 110 -20.53 -7.42 -0.18
C ILE A 110 -20.79 -6.01 0.34
N LEU A 111 -21.29 -5.92 1.56
CA LEU A 111 -21.56 -4.66 2.25
C LEU A 111 -20.78 -4.63 3.58
N ASN A 112 -20.29 -3.45 3.96
CA ASN A 112 -19.82 -3.17 5.31
C ASN A 112 -20.80 -2.24 6.02
N LYS A 113 -21.39 -2.71 7.11
CA LYS A 113 -22.35 -2.00 7.93
C LYS A 113 -21.62 -1.12 8.93
N LYS A 114 -21.75 0.21 8.80
CA LYS A 114 -21.10 1.23 9.64
C LYS A 114 -22.14 2.01 10.46
N PRO A 115 -21.80 2.44 11.69
CA PRO A 115 -22.61 3.40 12.44
C PRO A 115 -22.63 4.74 11.69
N ARG A 116 -23.77 5.45 11.70
CA ARG A 116 -23.85 6.78 11.08
C ARG A 116 -22.98 7.77 11.88
N PRO A 117 -22.09 8.56 11.24
CA PRO A 117 -21.19 9.47 11.95
C PRO A 117 -21.87 10.67 12.63
N ASN A 118 -23.15 10.92 12.35
CA ASN A 118 -23.92 11.99 12.98
C ASN A 118 -25.37 11.51 13.25
N PRO A 119 -25.71 11.10 14.49
CA PRO A 119 -27.00 10.47 14.81
C PRO A 119 -28.18 11.45 14.92
N ASP A 120 -27.93 12.76 15.08
CA ASP A 120 -28.97 13.78 15.32
C ASP A 120 -29.82 14.13 14.08
N THR A 121 -29.58 13.49 12.93
CA THR A 121 -30.38 13.69 11.71
C THR A 121 -31.40 12.57 11.54
N SER A 122 -32.66 12.92 11.25
CA SER A 122 -33.83 12.06 11.06
C SER A 122 -33.74 11.10 9.87
N GLY A 123 -32.82 10.14 9.94
CA GLY A 123 -32.64 9.07 8.97
C GLY A 123 -32.09 7.78 9.60
N PRO A 124 -31.74 6.77 8.80
CA PRO A 124 -31.27 5.49 9.31
C PRO A 124 -30.02 5.63 10.18
N GLN A 125 -30.02 4.95 11.33
CA GLN A 125 -28.94 5.00 12.31
C GLN A 125 -27.67 4.24 11.84
N GLU A 126 -27.80 3.48 10.76
CA GLU A 126 -26.80 2.59 10.17
C GLU A 126 -26.70 2.87 8.68
N VAL A 127 -25.48 2.89 8.14
CA VAL A 127 -25.18 3.03 6.71
C VAL A 127 -24.37 1.83 6.22
N TYR A 128 -24.49 1.49 4.95
CA TYR A 128 -23.81 0.33 4.35
C TYR A 128 -22.88 0.81 3.25
N VAL A 129 -21.57 0.53 3.34
CA VAL A 129 -20.63 0.75 2.23
C VAL A 129 -20.62 -0.49 1.35
N CYS A 130 -20.90 -0.35 0.06
CA CYS A 130 -20.86 -1.44 -0.89
C CYS A 130 -19.40 -1.74 -1.28
N VAL A 131 -18.76 -2.69 -0.60
CA VAL A 131 -17.37 -3.10 -0.84
C VAL A 131 -17.23 -3.86 -2.17
N ASP A 132 -18.22 -4.68 -2.54
CA ASP A 132 -18.33 -5.26 -3.88
C ASP A 132 -19.80 -5.37 -4.30
N GLY A 133 -20.09 -5.13 -5.57
CA GLY A 133 -21.45 -5.22 -6.11
C GLY A 133 -21.97 -3.99 -6.83
N LYS A 134 -21.29 -2.83 -6.74
CA LYS A 134 -21.65 -1.56 -7.41
C LYS A 134 -22.26 -1.75 -8.79
N GLN A 135 -21.53 -2.40 -9.71
CA GLN A 135 -21.99 -2.60 -11.10
C GLN A 135 -23.30 -3.43 -11.20
N ARG A 136 -23.50 -4.41 -10.32
CA ARG A 136 -24.74 -5.23 -10.28
C ARG A 136 -25.92 -4.43 -9.76
N LEU A 137 -25.72 -3.72 -8.64
CA LEU A 137 -26.71 -2.82 -8.06
C LEU A 137 -27.11 -1.70 -9.04
N SER A 138 -26.14 -1.04 -9.66
CA SER A 138 -26.37 -0.02 -10.70
C SER A 138 -27.12 -0.57 -11.93
N SER A 139 -26.85 -1.82 -12.33
CA SER A 139 -27.59 -2.48 -13.44
C SER A 139 -29.08 -2.64 -13.10
N VAL A 140 -29.39 -3.15 -11.90
CA VAL A 140 -30.78 -3.32 -11.44
C VAL A 140 -31.49 -1.97 -11.34
N LEU A 141 -30.82 -0.94 -10.79
CA LEU A 141 -31.35 0.42 -10.72
C LEU A 141 -31.59 1.02 -12.12
N ALA A 142 -30.69 0.77 -13.07
CA ALA A 142 -30.83 1.22 -14.45
C ALA A 142 -32.01 0.56 -15.17
N PHE A 143 -32.26 -0.72 -14.92
CA PHE A 143 -33.41 -1.44 -15.46
C PHE A 143 -34.73 -0.89 -14.91
N ILE A 144 -34.83 -0.70 -13.59
CA ILE A 144 -36.03 -0.15 -12.91
C ILE A 144 -36.34 1.28 -13.39
N LYS A 145 -35.33 2.08 -13.69
CA LYS A 145 -35.45 3.42 -14.31
C LYS A 145 -35.74 3.38 -15.83
N GLY A 146 -35.97 2.21 -16.42
CA GLY A 146 -36.27 2.05 -17.85
C GLY A 146 -35.11 2.36 -18.80
N MET A 147 -33.90 2.59 -18.28
CA MET A 147 -32.72 3.00 -19.06
C MET A 147 -32.18 1.87 -19.94
N ILE A 148 -32.23 0.63 -19.43
CA ILE A 148 -31.84 -0.59 -20.14
C ILE A 148 -33.01 -1.58 -20.25
N PRO A 149 -33.06 -2.44 -21.27
CA PRO A 149 -34.05 -3.50 -21.39
C PRO A 149 -33.61 -4.81 -20.70
N CYS A 150 -34.53 -5.77 -20.63
CA CYS A 150 -34.27 -7.21 -20.68
C CYS A 150 -34.78 -7.78 -22.02
N HIS A 151 -34.42 -9.03 -22.33
CA HIS A 151 -34.89 -9.72 -23.53
C HIS A 151 -35.86 -10.86 -23.17
N ASP A 152 -36.86 -11.09 -24.03
CA ASP A 152 -37.69 -12.30 -23.95
C ASP A 152 -37.10 -13.47 -24.78
N ARG A 153 -37.84 -14.59 -24.82
CA ARG A 153 -37.46 -15.80 -25.57
C ARG A 153 -37.20 -15.57 -27.06
N ASN A 154 -37.79 -14.52 -27.65
CA ASN A 154 -37.64 -14.17 -29.07
C ASN A 154 -36.54 -13.12 -29.29
N GLY A 155 -35.90 -12.62 -28.23
CA GLY A 155 -34.95 -11.51 -28.29
C GLY A 155 -35.61 -10.13 -28.33
N GLU A 156 -36.93 -10.02 -28.14
CA GLU A 156 -37.62 -8.73 -28.09
C GLU A 156 -37.27 -7.99 -26.79
N LYS A 157 -37.14 -6.65 -26.89
CA LYS A 157 -36.73 -5.80 -25.77
C LYS A 157 -37.92 -5.38 -24.91
N TRP A 158 -37.86 -5.69 -23.62
CA TRP A 158 -38.84 -5.32 -22.60
C TRP A 158 -38.19 -4.41 -21.54
N TYR A 159 -38.93 -3.42 -21.06
CA TYR A 159 -38.46 -2.45 -20.07
C TYR A 159 -39.32 -2.50 -18.81
N PHE A 160 -38.74 -2.14 -17.66
CA PHE A 160 -39.47 -2.09 -16.39
C PHE A 160 -40.46 -0.93 -16.33
N SER A 161 -40.09 0.24 -16.87
CA SER A 161 -40.85 1.48 -16.85
C SER A 161 -40.63 2.29 -18.14
N GLU A 162 -41.53 3.24 -18.43
CA GLU A 162 -41.29 4.25 -19.46
C GLU A 162 -40.34 5.34 -18.93
N ILE A 163 -39.54 5.92 -19.84
CA ILE A 163 -38.76 7.14 -19.56
C ILE A 163 -39.59 8.33 -20.05
N GLU A 164 -39.70 9.39 -19.26
CA GLU A 164 -40.33 10.65 -19.66
C GLU A 164 -39.73 11.19 -20.97
N GLY A 165 -40.58 11.56 -21.94
CA GLY A 165 -40.16 11.99 -23.28
C GLY A 165 -39.61 10.87 -24.18
N GLY A 166 -39.62 9.61 -23.73
CA GLY A 166 -39.17 8.46 -24.51
C GLY A 166 -40.11 8.06 -25.65
N LYS A 167 -39.58 7.32 -26.64
CA LYS A 167 -40.41 6.56 -27.59
C LYS A 167 -41.16 5.46 -26.84
N ARG A 168 -42.40 5.16 -27.26
CA ARG A 168 -43.17 3.98 -26.77
C ARG A 168 -42.33 2.71 -26.89
N ARG A 169 -42.36 1.89 -25.83
CA ARG A 169 -41.59 0.63 -25.68
C ARG A 169 -42.51 -0.49 -25.19
N ARG A 170 -42.07 -1.74 -25.27
CA ARG A 170 -42.75 -2.86 -24.57
C ARG A 170 -42.42 -2.76 -23.09
N ILE A 171 -43.44 -2.64 -22.23
CA ILE A 171 -43.29 -2.51 -20.77
C ILE A 171 -43.76 -3.81 -20.12
N LEU A 172 -43.02 -4.30 -19.12
CA LEU A 172 -43.43 -5.44 -18.30
C LEU A 172 -44.76 -5.15 -17.58
N SER A 173 -45.62 -6.16 -17.43
CA SER A 173 -46.85 -6.01 -16.64
C SER A 173 -46.52 -5.73 -15.17
N GLU A 174 -47.43 -5.09 -14.43
CA GLU A 174 -47.20 -4.82 -13.00
C GLU A 174 -46.91 -6.10 -12.20
N GLN A 175 -47.50 -7.22 -12.60
CA GLN A 175 -47.20 -8.51 -11.97
C GLN A 175 -45.73 -8.90 -12.20
N GLN A 176 -45.24 -8.81 -13.43
CA GLN A 176 -43.84 -9.10 -13.77
C GLN A 176 -42.87 -8.13 -13.09
N GLN A 177 -43.25 -6.86 -12.95
CA GLN A 177 -42.50 -5.86 -12.18
C GLN A 177 -42.39 -6.25 -10.70
N ARG A 178 -43.51 -6.62 -10.05
CA ARG A 178 -43.53 -7.11 -8.66
C ARG A 178 -42.69 -8.38 -8.51
N GLU A 179 -42.85 -9.36 -9.40
CA GLU A 179 -42.06 -10.60 -9.43
C GLU A 179 -40.56 -10.34 -9.59
N PHE A 180 -40.16 -9.32 -10.37
CA PHE A 180 -38.76 -8.92 -10.49
C PHE A 180 -38.22 -8.29 -9.20
N LEU A 181 -38.97 -7.38 -8.56
CA LEU A 181 -38.56 -6.74 -7.30
C LEU A 181 -38.46 -7.73 -6.13
N HIS A 182 -39.22 -8.83 -6.17
CA HIS A 182 -39.17 -9.94 -5.21
C HIS A 182 -38.03 -10.95 -5.46
N LYS A 183 -37.20 -10.78 -6.49
CA LYS A 183 -35.94 -11.54 -6.62
C LYS A 183 -34.95 -11.09 -5.57
N ASP A 184 -34.01 -11.96 -5.19
CA ASP A 184 -33.01 -11.68 -4.15
C ASP A 184 -31.58 -11.62 -4.70
N PHE A 185 -30.74 -10.82 -4.03
CA PHE A 185 -29.30 -11.06 -3.99
C PHE A 185 -28.90 -11.65 -2.65
N VAL A 186 -27.90 -12.53 -2.67
CA VAL A 186 -27.16 -12.92 -1.47
C VAL A 186 -26.25 -11.75 -1.10
N THR A 187 -26.32 -11.29 0.14
CA THR A 187 -25.43 -10.27 0.71
C THR A 187 -24.52 -10.89 1.76
N PHE A 188 -23.24 -10.50 1.74
CA PHE A 188 -22.28 -10.73 2.82
C PHE A 188 -22.09 -9.41 3.56
N GLU A 189 -22.46 -9.37 4.82
CA GLU A 189 -22.52 -8.15 5.62
C GLU A 189 -21.53 -8.21 6.76
N TYR A 190 -20.43 -7.47 6.60
CA TYR A 190 -19.45 -7.24 7.66
C TYR A 190 -19.91 -6.10 8.56
N ASN A 191 -19.46 -6.09 9.81
CA ASN A 191 -19.75 -5.02 10.76
C ASN A 191 -18.50 -4.18 11.02
N ASN A 192 -18.62 -2.87 10.80
CA ASN A 192 -17.66 -1.84 11.17
C ASN A 192 -16.21 -2.11 10.76
N LEU A 193 -15.98 -2.63 9.55
CA LEU A 193 -14.62 -2.71 8.99
C LEU A 193 -13.99 -1.32 8.88
N SER A 194 -12.70 -1.22 9.17
CA SER A 194 -11.91 -0.01 8.92
C SER A 194 -11.72 0.24 7.41
N PRO A 195 -11.42 1.47 6.97
CA PRO A 195 -11.15 1.75 5.56
C PRO A 195 -10.07 0.84 4.94
N GLU A 196 -9.01 0.54 5.69
CA GLU A 196 -7.92 -0.34 5.23
C GLU A 196 -8.34 -1.82 5.14
N GLN A 197 -9.33 -2.24 5.94
CA GLN A 197 -9.93 -3.57 5.85
C GLN A 197 -10.91 -3.67 4.68
N GLU A 198 -11.69 -2.62 4.41
CA GLU A 198 -12.55 -2.54 3.22
C GLU A 198 -11.73 -2.58 1.92
N GLU A 199 -10.66 -1.79 1.85
CA GLU A 199 -9.78 -1.75 0.66
C GLU A 199 -9.07 -3.09 0.42
N ASP A 200 -8.58 -3.73 1.49
CA ASP A 200 -7.93 -5.05 1.40
C ASP A 200 -8.93 -6.16 1.03
N LEU A 201 -10.18 -6.07 1.50
CA LEU A 201 -11.27 -6.97 1.10
C LEU A 201 -11.65 -6.77 -0.37
N PHE A 202 -11.83 -5.52 -0.82
CA PHE A 202 -12.09 -5.19 -2.21
C PHE A 202 -10.97 -5.68 -3.15
N ALA A 203 -9.71 -5.43 -2.80
CA ALA A 203 -8.55 -5.87 -3.56
C ALA A 203 -8.48 -7.41 -3.70
N ARG A 204 -8.72 -8.15 -2.61
CA ARG A 204 -8.79 -9.62 -2.64
C ARG A 204 -9.91 -10.13 -3.54
N VAL A 205 -11.09 -9.51 -3.49
CA VAL A 205 -12.26 -9.91 -4.28
C VAL A 205 -12.05 -9.66 -5.77
N GLN A 206 -11.43 -8.53 -6.15
CA GLN A 206 -11.22 -8.19 -7.57
C GLN A 206 -9.96 -8.82 -8.18
N MET A 207 -8.87 -8.95 -7.42
CA MET A 207 -7.55 -9.35 -7.94
C MET A 207 -7.05 -10.70 -7.41
N GLY A 208 -7.66 -11.27 -6.36
CA GLY A 208 -7.13 -12.44 -5.66
C GLY A 208 -5.84 -12.17 -4.86
N VAL A 209 -5.40 -10.90 -4.80
CA VAL A 209 -4.13 -10.46 -4.21
C VAL A 209 -4.43 -9.60 -2.97
N GLN A 210 -3.69 -9.83 -1.89
CA GLN A 210 -3.75 -8.99 -0.69
C GLN A 210 -3.01 -7.69 -0.96
N LEU A 211 -3.52 -6.54 -0.49
CA LEU A 211 -2.77 -5.28 -0.64
C LEU A 211 -1.44 -5.42 0.11
N ASN A 212 -0.34 -5.19 -0.61
CA ASN A 212 0.97 -5.19 -0.02
C ASN A 212 1.13 -3.95 0.89
N LEU A 213 2.08 -3.99 1.82
CA LEU A 213 2.22 -2.90 2.79
C LEU A 213 2.51 -1.54 2.13
N ALA A 214 3.25 -1.52 1.02
CA ALA A 214 3.52 -0.28 0.29
C ALA A 214 2.28 0.28 -0.41
N GLU A 215 1.35 -0.56 -0.85
CA GLU A 215 0.04 -0.12 -1.36
C GLU A 215 -0.80 0.52 -0.25
N LYS A 216 -0.89 -0.11 0.93
CA LYS A 216 -1.59 0.46 2.10
C LYS A 216 -0.97 1.79 2.54
N MET A 217 0.37 1.86 2.55
CA MET A 217 1.09 3.11 2.82
C MET A 217 0.81 4.18 1.74
N ARG A 218 0.79 3.81 0.45
CA ARG A 218 0.53 4.74 -0.66
C ARG A 218 -0.91 5.26 -0.67
N ALA A 219 -1.88 4.47 -0.20
CA ALA A 219 -3.28 4.89 -0.03
C ALA A 219 -3.45 5.89 1.12
N SER A 220 -2.75 5.70 2.24
CA SER A 220 -2.82 6.61 3.40
C SER A 220 -2.32 8.04 3.10
N THR A 221 -2.87 9.02 3.82
CA THR A 221 -2.51 10.45 3.68
C THR A 221 -1.57 10.93 4.79
N GLY A 222 -0.56 11.71 4.42
CA GLY A 222 0.42 12.28 5.34
C GLY A 222 1.63 12.87 4.61
N PRO A 223 2.46 13.68 5.29
CA PRO A 223 3.51 14.46 4.65
C PRO A 223 4.60 13.59 4.02
N TRP A 224 4.90 12.43 4.61
CA TRP A 224 5.83 11.44 4.05
C TRP A 224 5.29 10.79 2.77
N GLN A 225 3.99 10.50 2.73
CA GLN A 225 3.32 9.90 1.58
C GLN A 225 3.22 10.89 0.42
N GLU A 226 2.89 12.16 0.70
CA GLU A 226 2.90 13.24 -0.27
C GLU A 226 4.31 13.49 -0.85
N LEU A 227 5.33 13.57 0.01
CA LEU A 227 6.73 13.72 -0.40
C LEU A 227 7.22 12.54 -1.25
N ALA A 228 6.89 11.30 -0.87
CA ALA A 228 7.28 10.11 -1.62
C ALA A 228 6.58 10.01 -2.98
N ARG A 229 5.31 10.43 -3.10
CA ARG A 229 4.63 10.54 -4.41
C ARG A 229 5.33 11.59 -5.29
N LEU A 230 5.54 12.79 -4.75
CA LEU A 230 6.22 13.90 -5.45
C LEU A 230 7.61 13.51 -5.98
N PHE A 231 8.39 12.76 -5.19
CA PHE A 231 9.72 12.32 -5.61
C PHE A 231 9.68 11.23 -6.68
N VAL A 232 8.72 10.29 -6.60
CA VAL A 232 8.51 9.28 -7.65
C VAL A 232 8.13 9.94 -8.98
N ASP A 233 7.28 10.97 -8.94
CA ASP A 233 6.81 11.68 -10.14
C ASP A 233 7.90 12.61 -10.72
N ASN A 234 8.70 13.29 -9.87
CA ASN A 234 9.71 14.25 -10.31
C ASN A 234 11.04 13.63 -10.75
N PHE A 235 11.41 12.45 -10.24
CA PHE A 235 12.72 11.82 -10.49
C PHE A 235 12.64 10.46 -11.19
N PRO A 236 11.93 10.33 -12.33
CA PRO A 236 11.69 9.04 -12.98
C PRO A 236 12.99 8.32 -13.36
N THR A 237 14.03 9.05 -13.79
CA THR A 237 15.33 8.47 -14.17
C THR A 237 16.01 7.70 -13.03
N VAL A 238 15.83 8.12 -11.77
CA VAL A 238 16.36 7.43 -10.58
C VAL A 238 15.61 6.12 -10.36
N PHE A 239 14.28 6.13 -10.41
CA PHE A 239 13.46 4.92 -10.19
C PHE A 239 13.51 3.95 -11.38
N GLU A 240 13.80 4.44 -12.58
CA GLU A 240 13.99 3.62 -13.78
C GLU A 240 15.20 2.67 -13.69
N LEU A 241 16.22 2.98 -12.87
CA LEU A 241 17.39 2.11 -12.66
C LEU A 241 17.04 0.71 -12.12
N ILE A 242 15.99 0.61 -11.31
CA ILE A 242 15.49 -0.65 -10.76
C ILE A 242 14.75 -1.40 -11.87
N LYS A 243 14.88 -2.74 -11.98
CA LYS A 243 14.08 -3.52 -12.95
C LYS A 243 12.77 -4.09 -12.40
N ASP A 244 12.65 -4.19 -11.06
CA ASP A 244 11.41 -4.59 -10.41
C ASP A 244 10.37 -3.45 -10.51
N ARG A 245 9.39 -3.63 -11.39
CA ARG A 245 8.25 -2.72 -11.61
C ARG A 245 6.99 -3.17 -10.87
N ALA A 246 7.12 -3.95 -9.79
CA ALA A 246 5.99 -4.30 -8.94
C ALA A 246 5.23 -3.05 -8.45
N ARG A 247 3.91 -3.18 -8.26
CA ARG A 247 3.02 -2.07 -7.91
C ARG A 247 3.44 -1.43 -6.58
N SER A 248 3.60 -0.11 -6.58
CA SER A 248 4.07 0.72 -5.45
C SER A 248 5.50 0.43 -4.97
N LYS A 249 6.33 -0.24 -5.78
CA LYS A 249 7.74 -0.54 -5.45
C LYS A 249 8.63 0.70 -5.44
N ASP A 250 8.40 1.58 -6.42
CA ASP A 250 8.88 2.95 -6.53
C ASP A 250 8.70 3.73 -5.21
N PHE A 251 7.46 3.81 -4.74
CA PHE A 251 7.03 4.49 -3.54
C PHE A 251 7.63 3.86 -2.27
N GLN A 252 7.66 2.53 -2.18
CA GLN A 252 8.34 1.82 -1.08
C GLN A 252 9.83 2.18 -1.02
N LEU A 253 10.49 2.29 -2.17
CA LEU A 253 11.92 2.51 -2.24
C LEU A 253 12.28 3.99 -1.98
N ALA A 254 11.42 4.93 -2.38
CA ALA A 254 11.52 6.34 -1.96
C ALA A 254 11.49 6.46 -0.42
N LEU A 255 10.46 5.89 0.22
CA LEU A 255 10.36 5.85 1.69
C LEU A 255 11.54 5.11 2.35
N SER A 256 12.08 4.08 1.70
CA SER A 256 13.27 3.36 2.19
C SER A 256 14.52 4.24 2.19
N CYS A 257 14.73 5.03 1.12
CA CYS A 257 15.85 5.96 1.04
C CYS A 257 15.69 7.10 2.07
N PHE A 258 14.50 7.69 2.18
CA PHE A 258 14.20 8.70 3.20
C PHE A 258 14.44 8.18 4.62
N SER A 259 13.91 6.99 4.95
CA SER A 259 14.08 6.42 6.29
C SER A 259 15.54 6.13 6.62
N GLN A 260 16.36 5.77 5.63
CA GLN A 260 17.76 5.46 5.86
C GLN A 260 18.64 6.71 5.95
N ILE A 261 18.34 7.76 5.17
CA ILE A 261 19.00 9.07 5.30
C ILE A 261 18.74 9.65 6.70
N VAL A 262 17.49 9.66 7.14
CA VAL A 262 17.12 10.13 8.49
C VAL A 262 17.82 9.32 9.59
N GLU A 263 17.96 8.00 9.44
CA GLU A 263 18.69 7.16 10.39
C GLU A 263 20.21 7.42 10.38
N CYS A 264 20.79 7.82 9.25
CA CYS A 264 22.21 8.18 9.19
C CYS A 264 22.48 9.59 9.75
N MET A 265 21.53 10.52 9.60
CA MET A 265 21.60 11.84 10.22
C MET A 265 21.36 11.77 11.75
N HIS A 266 20.48 10.88 12.19
CA HIS A 266 20.08 10.73 13.59
C HIS A 266 20.06 9.24 14.01
N PRO A 267 21.23 8.63 14.24
CA PRO A 267 21.34 7.21 14.58
C PRO A 267 20.59 6.88 15.88
N THR A 268 19.72 5.86 15.83
CA THR A 268 18.91 5.47 16.99
C THR A 268 19.52 4.39 17.86
N ALA A 269 20.60 3.75 17.41
CA ALA A 269 21.35 2.81 18.23
C ALA A 269 22.27 3.56 19.21
N ALA A 270 22.34 3.09 20.46
CA ALA A 270 23.12 3.76 21.53
C ALA A 270 24.65 3.82 21.27
N ASN A 271 25.15 3.05 20.31
CA ASN A 271 26.55 3.09 19.84
C ASN A 271 26.78 4.11 18.70
N GLY A 272 25.75 4.86 18.28
CA GLY A 272 25.82 5.82 17.18
C GLY A 272 25.82 5.22 15.77
N VAL A 273 25.71 3.88 15.62
CA VAL A 273 25.80 3.22 14.31
C VAL A 273 24.42 3.07 13.66
N PRO A 274 24.16 3.63 12.45
CA PRO A 274 22.89 3.52 11.74
C PRO A 274 22.47 2.07 11.42
N ILE A 275 21.29 1.67 11.91
CA ILE A 275 20.68 0.37 11.57
C ILE A 275 19.84 0.46 10.29
N LEU A 276 19.57 -0.67 9.65
CA LEU A 276 18.75 -0.70 8.42
C LEU A 276 17.25 -0.49 8.75
N LYS A 277 16.65 0.61 8.26
CA LYS A 277 15.26 1.00 8.56
C LYS A 277 14.29 0.94 7.37
N THR A 278 14.57 0.09 6.38
CA THR A 278 13.78 -0.04 5.14
C THR A 278 12.67 -1.10 5.18
N ASN A 279 12.45 -1.73 6.34
CA ASN A 279 11.54 -2.88 6.47
C ASN A 279 10.09 -2.49 6.87
N HIS A 280 9.23 -3.51 6.98
CA HIS A 280 7.82 -3.36 7.31
C HIS A 280 7.51 -2.89 8.74
N THR A 281 8.48 -2.90 9.66
CA THR A 281 8.30 -2.43 11.06
C THR A 281 8.84 -1.01 11.27
N HIS A 282 9.78 -0.56 10.45
CA HIS A 282 10.37 0.78 10.53
C HIS A 282 9.66 1.80 9.65
N LEU A 283 9.27 1.45 8.42
CA LEU A 283 8.56 2.39 7.54
C LEU A 283 7.26 2.95 8.16
N PRO A 284 6.39 2.18 8.86
CA PRO A 284 5.23 2.76 9.55
C PRO A 284 5.61 3.76 10.65
N LYS A 285 6.75 3.55 11.34
CA LYS A 285 7.25 4.45 12.38
C LYS A 285 7.74 5.77 11.79
N LEU A 286 8.35 5.74 10.59
CA LEU A 286 8.65 6.96 9.82
C LEU A 286 7.35 7.72 9.52
N LEU A 287 6.35 7.06 8.91
CA LEU A 287 5.08 7.69 8.55
C LEU A 287 4.32 8.30 9.75
N SER A 288 4.42 7.67 10.93
CA SER A 288 3.89 8.22 12.18
C SER A 288 4.62 9.49 12.65
N ASN A 289 5.92 9.64 12.36
CA ASN A 289 6.70 10.82 12.72
C ASN A 289 6.48 11.96 11.71
N LYS A 290 5.27 12.51 11.70
CA LYS A 290 4.87 13.60 10.80
C LYS A 290 5.68 14.88 11.00
N GLY A 291 6.10 15.16 12.23
CA GLY A 291 6.84 16.37 12.60
C GLY A 291 8.28 16.43 12.09
N ALA A 292 8.86 15.29 11.68
CA ALA A 292 10.19 15.25 11.07
C ALA A 292 10.23 15.75 9.61
N VAL A 293 9.07 15.94 8.96
CA VAL A 293 9.01 16.46 7.57
C VAL A 293 9.02 17.99 7.57
N ASP A 294 10.09 18.57 8.11
CA ASP A 294 10.32 20.01 8.08
C ASP A 294 10.93 20.47 6.74
N ASP A 295 11.05 21.78 6.54
CA ASP A 295 11.54 22.34 5.29
C ASP A 295 13.06 22.16 5.11
N ALA A 296 13.81 22.00 6.20
CA ALA A 296 15.23 21.69 6.14
C ALA A 296 15.46 20.28 5.57
N LEU A 297 14.74 19.28 6.07
CA LEU A 297 14.82 17.91 5.58
C LEU A 297 14.28 17.78 4.14
N LYS A 298 13.19 18.47 3.79
CA LYS A 298 12.71 18.52 2.39
C LYS A 298 13.77 19.08 1.45
N SER A 299 14.42 20.19 1.83
CA SER A 299 15.49 20.81 1.06
C SER A 299 16.69 19.88 0.88
N HIS A 300 17.12 19.23 1.98
CA HIS A 300 18.20 18.24 1.97
C HIS A 300 17.90 17.05 1.05
N LEU A 301 16.72 16.43 1.20
CA LEU A 301 16.29 15.32 0.35
C LEU A 301 16.19 15.74 -1.13
N ALA A 302 15.70 16.95 -1.42
CA ALA A 302 15.65 17.47 -2.80
C ALA A 302 17.07 17.65 -3.38
N SER A 303 18.01 18.21 -2.60
CA SER A 303 19.42 18.34 -2.98
C SER A 303 20.06 16.97 -3.31
N VAL A 304 19.79 15.97 -2.47
CA VAL A 304 20.27 14.58 -2.69
C VAL A 304 19.71 13.98 -3.97
N TRP A 305 18.41 14.12 -4.27
CA TRP A 305 17.83 13.56 -5.49
C TRP A 305 18.21 14.31 -6.77
N ASN A 306 18.31 15.64 -6.72
CA ASN A 306 18.85 16.43 -7.84
C ASN A 306 20.29 15.99 -8.14
N THR A 307 21.14 15.87 -7.11
CA THR A 307 22.52 15.37 -7.28
C THR A 307 22.53 13.94 -7.82
N PHE A 308 21.64 13.05 -7.38
CA PHE A 308 21.54 11.69 -7.91
C PHE A 308 21.18 11.71 -9.41
N GLN A 309 20.20 12.53 -9.81
CA GLN A 309 19.84 12.71 -11.21
C GLN A 309 21.00 13.25 -12.06
N ASP A 310 21.68 14.31 -11.60
CA ASP A 310 22.87 14.87 -12.26
C ASP A 310 23.99 13.83 -12.45
N LEU A 311 24.18 12.94 -11.47
CA LEU A 311 25.18 11.86 -11.55
C LEU A 311 24.77 10.80 -12.58
N ILE A 312 23.49 10.42 -12.63
CA ILE A 312 22.96 9.47 -13.63
C ILE A 312 23.11 10.06 -15.04
N ASP A 313 22.77 11.33 -15.23
CA ASP A 313 22.83 11.99 -16.53
C ASP A 313 24.29 12.22 -17.00
N ALA A 314 25.22 12.42 -16.05
CA ALA A 314 26.65 12.55 -16.34
C ALA A 314 27.35 11.21 -16.69
N ASP A 315 26.97 10.11 -16.05
CA ASP A 315 27.47 8.76 -16.38
C ASP A 315 26.41 7.66 -16.07
N PRO A 316 25.52 7.35 -17.04
CA PRO A 316 24.51 6.31 -16.87
C PRO A 316 25.10 4.91 -16.66
N ASP A 317 26.33 4.67 -17.11
CA ASP A 317 26.99 3.38 -17.07
C ASP A 317 27.38 2.99 -15.64
N THR A 318 27.79 3.97 -14.82
CA THR A 318 28.06 3.79 -13.37
C THR A 318 26.85 3.27 -12.58
N PHE A 319 25.63 3.37 -13.12
CA PHE A 319 24.41 2.84 -12.50
C PHE A 319 23.86 1.62 -13.25
N THR A 320 23.68 1.72 -14.56
CA THR A 320 23.06 0.67 -15.39
C THR A 320 23.99 -0.51 -15.70
N ASN A 321 25.31 -0.33 -15.61
CA ASN A 321 26.34 -1.31 -15.99
C ASN A 321 26.22 -1.78 -17.47
N ALA A 322 25.84 -0.90 -18.39
CA ALA A 322 25.64 -1.27 -19.80
C ALA A 322 26.96 -1.64 -20.50
N ASN A 323 28.06 -0.96 -20.16
CA ASN A 323 29.43 -1.32 -20.57
C ASN A 323 30.00 -2.59 -19.90
N LYS A 324 29.28 -3.18 -18.94
CA LYS A 324 29.62 -4.43 -18.23
C LYS A 324 30.92 -4.36 -17.41
N TYR A 325 31.28 -3.19 -16.86
CA TYR A 325 32.42 -3.07 -15.93
C TYR A 325 32.28 -3.99 -14.70
N LEU A 326 31.07 -4.21 -14.19
CA LEU A 326 30.76 -5.22 -13.18
C LEU A 326 30.35 -6.54 -13.84
N ARG A 327 31.16 -7.60 -13.65
CA ARG A 327 30.85 -8.94 -14.16
C ARG A 327 29.68 -9.57 -13.39
N GLY A 328 28.76 -10.21 -14.10
CA GLY A 328 27.62 -10.94 -13.51
C GLY A 328 26.47 -10.05 -12.99
N VAL A 329 26.60 -8.72 -13.04
CA VAL A 329 25.58 -7.79 -12.56
C VAL A 329 24.65 -7.38 -13.70
N GLN A 330 23.38 -7.76 -13.64
CA GLN A 330 22.37 -7.43 -14.66
C GLN A 330 21.50 -6.21 -14.32
N THR A 331 21.52 -5.72 -13.07
CA THR A 331 20.58 -4.72 -12.53
C THR A 331 21.20 -3.92 -11.41
N PHE A 332 20.79 -2.66 -11.28
CA PHE A 332 20.96 -1.87 -10.06
C PHE A 332 20.05 -2.45 -8.96
N ALA A 333 20.61 -2.84 -7.82
CA ALA A 333 19.86 -3.44 -6.73
C ALA A 333 19.17 -2.38 -5.84
N PRO A 334 18.00 -2.67 -5.23
CA PRO A 334 17.34 -1.72 -4.33
C PRO A 334 18.22 -1.26 -3.16
N VAL A 335 19.12 -2.11 -2.66
CA VAL A 335 20.08 -1.76 -1.60
C VAL A 335 21.23 -0.88 -2.11
N GLU A 336 21.62 -1.00 -3.40
CA GLU A 336 22.58 -0.07 -4.03
C GLU A 336 21.96 1.34 -4.10
N MET A 337 20.67 1.46 -4.43
CA MET A 337 19.98 2.76 -4.48
C MET A 337 19.93 3.46 -3.12
N VAL A 338 19.59 2.73 -2.05
CA VAL A 338 19.59 3.27 -0.68
C VAL A 338 21.01 3.67 -0.24
N ALA A 339 22.02 2.85 -0.54
CA ALA A 339 23.42 3.16 -0.21
C ALA A 339 23.95 4.38 -0.98
N VAL A 340 23.60 4.53 -2.26
CA VAL A 340 23.97 5.72 -3.06
C VAL A 340 23.29 6.98 -2.54
N ALA A 341 21.99 6.92 -2.21
CA ALA A 341 21.28 8.07 -1.64
C ALA A 341 21.90 8.53 -0.31
N VAL A 342 22.34 7.60 0.54
CA VAL A 342 23.07 7.92 1.78
C VAL A 342 24.49 8.45 1.51
N LEU A 343 25.24 7.86 0.56
CA LEU A 343 26.56 8.36 0.18
C LEU A 343 26.49 9.80 -0.32
N ILE A 344 25.54 10.12 -1.19
CA ILE A 344 25.28 11.49 -1.66
C ILE A 344 24.91 12.37 -0.46
N SER A 345 23.94 11.96 0.36
CA SER A 345 23.51 12.71 1.56
C SER A 345 24.62 13.04 2.55
N MET A 346 25.69 12.25 2.63
CA MET A 346 26.81 12.49 3.55
C MET A 346 27.95 13.30 2.93
N HIS A 347 28.09 13.26 1.60
CA HIS A 347 29.32 13.68 0.93
C HIS A 347 29.12 14.67 -0.23
N SER A 348 27.89 15.03 -0.60
CA SER A 348 27.64 15.98 -1.71
C SER A 348 28.07 17.42 -1.43
N GLU A 349 28.12 17.82 -0.15
CA GLU A 349 28.62 19.15 0.24
C GLU A 349 30.15 19.25 0.14
N THR A 350 30.86 18.13 0.29
CA THR A 350 32.33 18.07 0.34
C THR A 350 32.94 17.62 -0.99
N ARG A 351 32.27 16.71 -1.72
CA ARG A 351 32.73 16.13 -2.99
C ARG A 351 31.91 16.63 -4.18
N ASN A 352 32.60 17.07 -5.24
CA ASN A 352 31.96 17.36 -6.53
C ASN A 352 31.51 16.08 -7.27
N ASN A 353 30.63 16.23 -8.26
CA ASN A 353 30.00 15.15 -9.01
C ASN A 353 31.00 14.14 -9.61
N ARG A 354 32.18 14.59 -10.07
CA ARG A 354 33.23 13.70 -10.62
C ARG A 354 33.85 12.80 -9.56
N LEU A 355 34.02 13.30 -8.33
CA LEU A 355 34.47 12.49 -7.20
C LEU A 355 33.37 11.53 -6.75
N LEU A 356 32.12 12.01 -6.60
CA LEU A 356 30.97 11.18 -6.24
C LEU A 356 30.76 10.01 -7.21
N LEU A 357 30.83 10.23 -8.54
CA LEU A 357 30.78 9.16 -9.54
C LEU A 357 31.85 8.10 -9.32
N GLY A 358 33.11 8.52 -9.16
CA GLY A 358 34.22 7.60 -8.93
C GLY A 358 34.10 6.83 -7.61
N ASP A 359 33.51 7.45 -6.59
CA ASP A 359 33.32 6.86 -5.26
C ASP A 359 32.15 5.85 -5.26
N ILE A 360 31.06 6.17 -5.95
CA ILE A 360 29.96 5.23 -6.24
C ILE A 360 30.48 4.05 -7.05
N GLN A 361 31.22 4.28 -8.13
CA GLN A 361 31.77 3.21 -8.98
C GLN A 361 32.71 2.28 -8.19
N ALA A 362 33.54 2.84 -7.30
CA ALA A 362 34.41 2.08 -6.41
C ALA A 362 33.61 1.27 -5.37
N MET A 363 32.63 1.88 -4.70
CA MET A 363 31.74 1.21 -3.74
C MET A 363 31.01 0.04 -4.39
N ARG A 364 30.43 0.25 -5.58
CA ARG A 364 29.73 -0.78 -6.36
C ARG A 364 30.66 -1.91 -6.84
N THR A 365 31.95 -1.64 -7.00
CA THR A 365 32.93 -2.69 -7.33
C THR A 365 33.25 -3.51 -6.07
N ALA A 366 33.62 -2.85 -4.96
CA ALA A 366 34.02 -3.50 -3.72
C ALA A 366 32.88 -4.34 -3.09
N VAL A 367 31.62 -3.91 -3.21
CA VAL A 367 30.49 -4.70 -2.67
C VAL A 367 30.29 -6.01 -3.44
N ARG A 368 30.59 -6.02 -4.75
CA ARG A 368 30.44 -7.20 -5.61
C ARG A 368 31.60 -8.19 -5.48
N GLU A 369 32.75 -7.74 -4.97
CA GLU A 369 33.81 -8.64 -4.48
C GLU A 369 33.40 -9.35 -3.17
N SER A 370 32.54 -8.70 -2.37
CA SER A 370 32.08 -9.21 -1.06
C SER A 370 30.80 -10.05 -1.13
N PHE A 371 29.89 -9.74 -2.07
CA PHE A 371 28.57 -10.37 -2.19
C PHE A 371 28.16 -10.66 -3.64
N VAL A 372 27.72 -11.90 -3.89
CA VAL A 372 27.18 -12.33 -5.19
C VAL A 372 25.74 -11.83 -5.39
N ASP A 373 24.88 -11.99 -4.37
CA ASP A 373 23.47 -11.56 -4.37
C ASP A 373 23.30 -10.38 -3.41
N LEU A 374 22.76 -9.26 -3.90
CA LEU A 374 22.55 -8.03 -3.13
C LEU A 374 21.10 -7.89 -2.70
N ARG A 375 20.81 -8.35 -1.49
CA ARG A 375 19.48 -8.21 -0.85
C ARG A 375 19.45 -7.02 0.09
N MET A 376 18.25 -6.46 0.26
CA MET A 376 17.95 -5.47 1.29
C MET A 376 17.91 -6.17 2.67
N ASN A 377 19.05 -6.29 3.34
CA ASN A 377 19.17 -6.89 4.67
C ASN A 377 20.27 -6.22 5.51
N ALA A 378 20.25 -6.45 6.82
CA ALA A 378 21.16 -5.82 7.77
C ALA A 378 22.65 -6.16 7.54
N THR A 379 22.96 -7.36 7.04
CA THR A 379 24.35 -7.77 6.76
C THR A 379 24.96 -6.99 5.61
N VAL A 380 24.22 -6.84 4.51
CA VAL A 380 24.63 -6.06 3.33
C VAL A 380 24.63 -4.57 3.67
N TRP A 381 23.65 -4.09 4.44
CA TRP A 381 23.64 -2.70 4.92
C TRP A 381 24.85 -2.36 5.79
N LYS A 382 25.21 -3.22 6.75
CA LYS A 382 26.38 -3.01 7.61
C LYS A 382 27.66 -2.85 6.80
N TRP A 383 27.81 -3.60 5.71
CA TRP A 383 28.94 -3.44 4.79
C TRP A 383 28.93 -2.08 4.08
N TYR A 384 27.75 -1.63 3.60
CA TYR A 384 27.64 -0.31 2.96
C TYR A 384 27.95 0.82 3.93
N TRP A 385 27.41 0.74 5.15
CA TRP A 385 27.70 1.73 6.19
C TRP A 385 29.21 1.81 6.48
N ASP A 386 29.86 0.67 6.74
CA ASP A 386 31.31 0.61 6.99
C ASP A 386 32.13 1.20 5.83
N TYR A 387 31.72 0.96 4.58
CA TYR A 387 32.37 1.54 3.40
C TYR A 387 32.14 3.07 3.28
N ILE A 388 30.93 3.55 3.54
CA ILE A 388 30.55 4.98 3.41
C ILE A 388 31.14 5.82 4.56
N GLU A 389 31.19 5.27 5.77
CA GLU A 389 31.82 5.89 6.94
C GLU A 389 33.34 6.00 6.76
N ASN A 390 33.99 4.96 6.23
CA ASN A 390 35.44 4.96 5.97
C ASN A 390 35.82 5.50 4.57
N LEU A 391 34.91 6.17 3.85
CA LEU A 391 35.10 6.53 2.44
C LEU A 391 36.36 7.36 2.20
N GLU A 392 36.68 8.31 3.08
CA GLU A 392 37.89 9.14 2.98
C GLU A 392 39.18 8.35 3.19
N ALA A 393 39.19 7.36 4.09
CA ALA A 393 40.35 6.49 4.26
C ALA A 393 40.57 5.57 3.04
N ILE A 394 39.49 5.19 2.33
CA ILE A 394 39.53 4.32 1.16
C ILE A 394 39.90 5.10 -0.12
N ARG A 395 39.37 6.31 -0.28
CA ARG A 395 39.40 7.10 -1.53
C ARG A 395 40.32 8.32 -1.47
N GLY A 396 40.80 8.68 -0.28
CA GLY A 396 41.56 9.90 0.00
C GLY A 396 40.66 11.00 0.56
N ALA A 397 41.16 11.71 1.57
CA ALA A 397 40.56 12.94 2.06
C ALA A 397 40.77 14.09 1.05
N ILE A 398 39.79 14.99 1.00
CA ILE A 398 39.70 16.06 -0.01
C ILE A 398 40.72 17.19 0.27
N ASP A 399 41.19 17.28 1.51
CA ASP A 399 42.24 18.19 1.99
C ASP A 399 43.68 17.73 1.66
N GLY A 400 43.84 16.55 1.04
CA GLY A 400 45.13 15.98 0.67
C GLY A 400 45.82 15.15 1.77
N SER A 401 45.19 14.95 2.94
CA SER A 401 45.74 14.14 4.05
C SER A 401 45.68 12.62 3.79
N THR A 402 46.44 12.14 2.81
CA THR A 402 46.48 10.70 2.47
C THR A 402 47.34 9.89 3.44
N VAL A 403 46.71 9.09 4.31
CA VAL A 403 47.43 8.11 5.17
C VAL A 403 47.41 6.70 4.57
N ASN A 404 48.54 6.33 3.96
CA ASN A 404 49.03 4.97 3.70
C ASN A 404 48.10 3.92 3.04
N ARG A 405 48.16 3.88 1.70
CA ARG A 405 47.86 2.68 0.90
C ARG A 405 48.96 1.60 1.08
N ARG A 406 48.97 0.86 2.20
CA ARG A 406 49.82 -0.34 2.34
C ARG A 406 49.36 -1.37 3.38
N THR A 407 48.46 -2.27 2.98
CA THR A 407 48.21 -3.54 3.71
C THR A 407 48.40 -4.74 2.79
N LYS A 408 49.38 -5.59 3.15
CA LYS A 408 49.66 -6.94 2.62
C LYS A 408 50.01 -7.09 1.12
N GLN A 409 51.27 -6.82 0.80
CA GLN A 409 52.05 -7.81 0.05
C GLN A 409 52.99 -8.55 1.01
N ARG A 410 53.37 -9.79 0.66
CA ARG A 410 53.78 -10.85 1.60
C ARG A 410 55.28 -11.17 1.50
N THR A 411 55.84 -11.61 2.63
CA THR A 411 57.15 -12.28 2.83
C THR A 411 58.43 -11.52 2.48
N GLU A 412 59.13 -11.08 3.53
CA GLU A 412 60.54 -11.43 3.69
C GLU A 412 60.71 -12.35 4.91
N LYS A 413 61.81 -13.11 4.92
CA LYS A 413 62.03 -14.28 5.77
C LYS A 413 63.27 -14.04 6.63
N LYS A 414 63.16 -14.16 7.96
CA LYS A 414 64.32 -14.41 8.85
C LYS A 414 63.88 -14.91 10.23
N ASP A 415 64.61 -15.92 10.70
CA ASP A 415 64.38 -16.63 11.95
C ASP A 415 65.07 -15.94 13.14
N ALA A 416 64.39 -15.81 14.28
CA ALA A 416 64.94 -15.92 15.65
C ALA A 416 63.88 -15.56 16.74
N VAL A 417 63.86 -16.37 17.79
CA VAL A 417 63.10 -16.27 19.07
C VAL A 417 64.13 -16.69 20.15
N PRO A 418 64.17 -16.23 21.43
CA PRO A 418 63.06 -15.88 22.34
C PRO A 418 63.33 -14.57 23.17
N ALA A 419 62.67 -14.20 24.29
CA ALA A 419 61.62 -14.77 25.14
C ALA A 419 60.88 -13.62 25.90
N GLY A 420 59.68 -13.86 26.46
CA GLY A 420 59.14 -13.01 27.54
C GLY A 420 57.62 -12.79 27.57
N SER A 421 56.94 -13.39 28.57
CA SER A 421 55.54 -13.23 29.03
C SER A 421 54.86 -11.84 28.86
N ALA A 422 53.54 -11.69 28.74
CA ALA A 422 52.46 -12.52 29.31
C ALA A 422 51.08 -12.44 28.57
N THR A 423 50.18 -13.37 28.96
CA THR A 423 48.69 -13.34 28.93
C THR A 423 47.98 -12.00 28.67
N ALA A 424 46.84 -11.88 27.99
CA ALA A 424 45.93 -12.78 27.25
C ALA A 424 45.02 -11.87 26.37
N SER A 425 44.00 -12.29 25.59
CA SER A 425 43.29 -13.57 25.41
C SER A 425 42.80 -13.70 23.93
N SER A 426 41.80 -14.54 23.62
CA SER A 426 41.34 -14.80 22.25
C SER A 426 39.84 -15.11 22.13
N THR A 427 39.10 -14.36 21.29
CA THR A 427 37.67 -14.61 20.96
C THR A 427 37.28 -14.32 19.50
N VAL A 428 38.15 -14.66 18.52
CA VAL A 428 37.78 -14.62 17.08
C VAL A 428 38.00 -15.95 16.35
N ALA A 429 38.81 -16.86 16.90
CA ALA A 429 39.12 -18.14 16.26
C ALA A 429 38.02 -19.23 16.35
N ALA A 430 36.98 -19.02 17.16
CA ALA A 430 35.98 -20.06 17.47
C ALA A 430 34.88 -20.24 16.40
N ILE A 431 34.69 -19.30 15.47
CA ILE A 431 33.53 -19.29 14.56
C ILE A 431 33.76 -20.18 13.31
N ASN A 432 35.01 -20.38 12.87
CA ASN A 432 35.31 -21.09 11.61
C ASN A 432 35.56 -22.61 11.76
N ALA A 433 35.39 -23.19 12.95
CA ALA A 433 35.62 -24.62 13.19
C ALA A 433 34.35 -25.50 13.18
N ALA A 434 33.15 -24.89 13.21
CA ALA A 434 31.88 -25.63 13.33
C ALA A 434 31.26 -26.07 11.98
N ALA A 435 31.79 -25.63 10.84
CA ALA A 435 31.17 -25.79 9.52
C ALA A 435 31.71 -26.96 8.67
N ALA A 436 32.52 -27.87 9.25
CA ALA A 436 33.22 -28.92 8.50
C ALA A 436 33.17 -30.32 9.15
N ALA A 437 32.00 -30.97 9.12
CA ALA A 437 31.90 -32.42 9.35
C ALA A 437 30.75 -33.02 8.50
N PRO A 438 30.98 -34.12 7.74
CA PRO A 438 29.99 -34.65 6.81
C PRO A 438 29.00 -35.62 7.50
N LYS A 439 27.71 -35.53 7.19
CA LYS A 439 26.73 -36.58 7.49
C LYS A 439 25.93 -37.00 6.25
N LYS A 440 25.65 -38.30 6.18
CA LYS A 440 25.13 -39.02 5.00
C LYS A 440 23.69 -38.61 4.69
N GLY A 441 23.34 -38.59 3.40
CA GLY A 441 22.06 -38.07 2.92
C GLY A 441 20.87 -39.03 3.03
N ARG A 442 19.70 -38.54 2.62
CA ARG A 442 18.49 -39.32 2.36
C ARG A 442 17.93 -38.93 0.98
N VAL A 443 17.48 -39.93 0.23
CA VAL A 443 17.10 -39.82 -1.18
C VAL A 443 15.74 -39.12 -1.35
N THR A 444 15.65 -38.18 -2.30
CA THR A 444 14.38 -37.72 -2.89
C THR A 444 14.34 -38.08 -4.37
N ALA A 445 13.20 -38.56 -4.85
CA ALA A 445 13.08 -39.19 -6.16
C ALA A 445 13.00 -38.16 -7.30
N ARG A 446 13.87 -38.32 -8.31
CA ARG A 446 13.86 -37.55 -9.55
C ARG A 446 12.81 -38.11 -10.52
N THR A 447 11.67 -37.44 -10.67
CA THR A 447 10.75 -37.71 -11.78
C THR A 447 11.40 -37.34 -13.11
N LYS A 448 11.43 -38.29 -14.05
CA LYS A 448 11.97 -38.07 -15.41
C LYS A 448 11.03 -37.15 -16.19
N ARG A 449 11.60 -36.12 -16.84
CA ARG A 449 10.94 -35.41 -17.96
C ARG A 449 11.14 -36.24 -19.24
N PRO A 450 10.10 -36.55 -20.02
CA PRO A 450 10.26 -37.24 -21.31
C PRO A 450 10.99 -36.37 -22.35
N THR A 451 11.61 -37.06 -23.29
CA THR A 451 12.46 -36.53 -24.38
C THR A 451 11.68 -35.88 -25.52
N GLU A 452 12.41 -35.08 -26.30
CA GLU A 452 11.97 -34.33 -27.48
C GLU A 452 11.44 -35.25 -28.60
N ALA A 453 10.54 -34.71 -29.42
CA ALA A 453 10.15 -35.25 -30.71
C ALA A 453 10.13 -34.14 -31.77
N SER A 454 10.63 -34.50 -32.95
CA SER A 454 10.92 -33.71 -34.16
C SER A 454 9.97 -32.57 -34.55
N VAL A 455 10.59 -31.48 -35.01
CA VAL A 455 10.01 -30.39 -35.83
C VAL A 455 9.50 -30.93 -37.18
N VAL A 456 8.36 -30.41 -37.65
CA VAL A 456 7.95 -30.38 -39.07
C VAL A 456 7.46 -28.96 -39.37
N GLU A 457 7.72 -28.47 -40.59
CA GLU A 457 7.73 -27.05 -40.95
C GLU A 457 6.63 -26.67 -41.97
N ALA A 458 6.27 -25.38 -41.97
CA ALA A 458 5.52 -24.62 -43.00
C ALA A 458 3.98 -24.85 -43.13
N PRO A 459 3.22 -23.89 -43.74
CA PRO A 459 3.62 -22.57 -44.27
C PRO A 459 2.89 -21.36 -43.64
N GLU A 460 3.29 -20.15 -44.08
CA GLU A 460 2.71 -18.85 -43.71
C GLU A 460 1.36 -18.57 -44.40
N GLU A 461 0.45 -17.86 -43.73
CA GLU A 461 -0.60 -17.06 -44.40
C GLU A 461 -0.85 -15.71 -43.69
N THR A 462 -0.71 -14.62 -44.44
CA THR A 462 -1.38 -13.33 -44.23
C THR A 462 -1.65 -12.71 -45.62
N PRO A 463 -2.52 -11.69 -45.81
CA PRO A 463 -3.35 -10.99 -44.82
C PRO A 463 -4.85 -10.92 -45.20
N PHE A 464 -5.71 -10.52 -44.25
CA PHE A 464 -7.02 -9.93 -44.56
C PHE A 464 -7.15 -8.54 -43.95
N ALA A 465 -7.13 -7.52 -44.82
CA ALA A 465 -7.30 -6.12 -44.43
C ALA A 465 -8.79 -5.76 -44.37
N VAL A 466 -9.29 -5.34 -43.20
CA VAL A 466 -10.60 -4.73 -43.05
C VAL A 466 -10.43 -3.23 -42.88
N LYS A 467 -11.06 -2.44 -43.75
CA LYS A 467 -11.01 -0.97 -43.73
C LYS A 467 -11.89 -0.43 -42.60
N THR A 468 -11.29 0.22 -41.60
CA THR A 468 -12.03 0.99 -40.60
C THR A 468 -12.28 2.41 -41.14
N THR A 469 -13.48 2.69 -41.62
CA THR A 469 -13.91 4.07 -41.95
C THR A 469 -14.16 4.86 -40.68
N ALA A 470 -13.40 5.93 -40.46
CA ALA A 470 -13.61 6.82 -39.32
C ALA A 470 -14.88 7.67 -39.51
N TYR A 471 -15.85 7.51 -38.63
CA TYR A 471 -16.94 8.48 -38.45
C TYR A 471 -16.62 9.39 -37.27
N THR A 472 -16.11 10.58 -37.55
CA THR A 472 -16.00 11.66 -36.58
C THR A 472 -17.38 12.24 -36.29
N CYS A 473 -17.94 11.96 -35.11
CA CYS A 473 -19.13 12.64 -34.62
C CYS A 473 -18.72 13.74 -33.64
N SER A 474 -18.76 14.98 -34.10
CA SER A 474 -18.56 16.18 -33.27
C SER A 474 -19.85 16.51 -32.51
N ILE A 475 -19.80 16.47 -31.18
CA ILE A 475 -20.83 17.08 -30.32
C ILE A 475 -20.18 18.15 -29.45
N THR A 476 -20.75 19.35 -29.55
CA THR A 476 -20.33 20.59 -28.91
C THR A 476 -20.46 20.54 -27.39
N LYS A 477 -19.39 20.89 -26.65
CA LYS A 477 -19.52 21.30 -25.24
C LYS A 477 -19.98 22.76 -25.19
N SER A 478 -21.12 23.00 -24.56
CA SER A 478 -21.55 24.35 -24.17
C SER A 478 -20.67 24.86 -23.03
N HIS A 479 -19.87 25.89 -23.31
CA HIS A 479 -19.13 26.63 -22.29
C HIS A 479 -20.10 27.57 -21.55
N THR A 480 -20.10 27.52 -20.22
CA THR A 480 -20.73 28.56 -19.39
C THR A 480 -19.63 29.46 -18.84
N ASP A 481 -19.49 30.64 -19.44
CA ASP A 481 -18.47 31.61 -19.05
C ASP A 481 -18.83 32.30 -17.73
N TYR A 482 -17.89 32.28 -16.78
CA TYR A 482 -17.86 33.24 -15.68
C TYR A 482 -17.01 34.44 -16.11
N ALA A 483 -17.66 35.58 -16.31
CA ALA A 483 -17.00 36.80 -16.76
C ALA A 483 -16.28 37.52 -15.60
N GLU A 484 -14.95 37.54 -15.64
CA GLU A 484 -14.11 38.30 -14.71
C GLU A 484 -13.91 39.74 -15.24
N ALA A 485 -14.52 40.71 -14.58
CA ALA A 485 -14.60 42.09 -15.07
C ALA A 485 -13.39 42.95 -14.66
N THR A 486 -12.31 42.90 -15.44
CA THR A 486 -11.23 43.89 -15.32
C THR A 486 -11.63 45.24 -15.92
N SER A 487 -11.70 46.31 -15.13
CA SER A 487 -11.80 47.68 -15.65
C SER A 487 -10.50 48.46 -15.45
N LYS A 488 -10.03 49.13 -16.52
CA LYS A 488 -8.99 50.16 -16.47
C LYS A 488 -9.65 51.52 -16.74
N GLY A 489 -9.70 52.37 -15.73
CA GLY A 489 -10.11 53.78 -15.83
C GLY A 489 -9.04 54.68 -15.21
N ARG A 490 -8.69 55.77 -15.87
CA ARG A 490 -7.48 56.57 -15.59
C ARG A 490 -7.84 57.97 -15.04
N THR A 491 -6.87 58.55 -14.33
CA THR A 491 -6.65 59.99 -14.02
C THR A 491 -7.57 60.75 -13.05
N SER A 492 -6.91 61.27 -11.99
CA SER A 492 -7.08 62.60 -11.34
C SER A 492 -8.40 62.89 -10.60
N SER A 493 -8.43 63.53 -9.42
CA SER A 493 -7.61 64.68 -8.96
C SER A 493 -7.79 65.01 -7.45
N VAL A 494 -6.93 65.91 -6.92
CA VAL A 494 -7.07 66.71 -5.68
C VAL A 494 -6.99 66.02 -4.30
N SER A 495 -5.77 66.02 -3.76
CA SER A 495 -5.34 66.69 -2.51
C SER A 495 -6.24 66.89 -1.27
N ALA A 496 -5.55 66.87 -0.11
CA ALA A 496 -5.88 67.51 1.19
C ALA A 496 -6.88 66.78 2.14
N THR A 497 -6.80 66.87 3.47
CA THR A 497 -5.72 67.29 4.41
C THR A 497 -6.11 66.84 5.85
N THR A 498 -5.12 66.43 6.65
CA THR A 498 -5.02 66.23 8.13
C THR A 498 -6.23 66.25 9.10
N GLN A 499 -6.00 65.56 10.23
CA GLN A 499 -6.56 65.67 11.60
C GLN A 499 -7.44 64.46 11.97
N SER A 500 -7.13 63.62 12.97
CA SER A 500 -6.73 63.86 14.37
C SER A 500 -7.86 64.44 15.22
N THR A 501 -8.54 63.58 15.99
CA THR A 501 -8.78 63.78 17.43
C THR A 501 -9.17 62.46 18.11
N SER A 502 -8.68 62.30 19.33
CA SER A 502 -9.04 61.27 20.31
C SER A 502 -10.19 61.74 21.22
N ALA A 503 -11.11 60.85 21.62
CA ALA A 503 -11.87 60.88 22.89
C ALA A 503 -12.86 59.68 22.94
N THR A 504 -12.77 58.74 23.90
CA THR A 504 -13.31 58.78 25.28
C THR A 504 -14.73 58.17 25.41
N THR A 505 -14.76 56.87 25.75
CA THR A 505 -15.41 56.28 26.96
C THR A 505 -16.95 56.37 27.19
N SER A 506 -17.63 55.21 27.12
CA SER A 506 -18.42 54.56 28.21
C SER A 506 -18.97 53.20 27.72
N VAL A 507 -18.58 52.05 28.29
CA VAL A 507 -19.19 51.37 29.46
C VAL A 507 -20.72 51.28 29.40
N TRP A 508 -21.28 50.07 29.21
CA TRP A 508 -22.08 49.28 30.17
C TRP A 508 -22.55 47.95 29.51
N THR A 509 -22.56 46.87 30.31
CA THR A 509 -23.33 45.60 30.27
C THR A 509 -24.38 45.35 29.16
N ASP A 510 -24.64 44.11 28.72
CA ASP A 510 -24.39 42.76 29.28
C ASP A 510 -23.74 41.79 28.27
#